data_AF-A0A8C5X8I2-F1
#
_entry.id   AF-A0A8C5X8I2-F1
#
_cell.length_a   1.000
_cell.length_b   1.000
_cell.length_c   1.000
_cell.angle_alpha   90.00
_cell.angle_beta   90.00
_cell.angle_gamma   90.00
#
_symmetry.space_group_name_H-M   'P 1'
#
loop_
_entity.id
_entity.type
_entity.pdbx_description
1 polymer ?
#
loop_
_entity_poly.entity_id
_entity_poly.type
_entity_poly.pdbx_seq_one_letter_code
_entity_poly.pdbx_strand_id
1 'polypeptide(L)'
;PSTAIPCHRCPPARSGHRCVADNSNLYVFGGYNPDYDESGGSENEDYPLFRELWRYNFATDTWHQMGTEGYMPRELASMSLCLHGNNLLVFGGTGIPFGESNGNDVHVCNVKYKRWALLSCRGKKPNRIYGQAMAIINGCLYVFGGTTGYIYSTDLHKLDLNTREWIQLKPNNMSCDMPEERYRHEIAHDGQRIYILGGGTSWTAYSLDKIHAYNLETNTWEEITTKPHEKIGDSGRFPWNLTAAFHPATFETLQNKIPARFFLPWRGIRNLKQLLKITAFLPDIAGKQEMLPASFSRGILQPLG
;
A
#
# COMPACT_ATOMS: atom_id res chain seq x y z
N PRO A 1 -27.54 -22.88 -21.79
CA PRO A 1 -26.33 -23.17 -20.99
C PRO A 1 -25.76 -21.87 -20.41
N SER A 2 -26.12 -21.58 -19.16
CA SER A 2 -25.61 -20.43 -18.42
C SER A 2 -24.11 -20.62 -18.16
N THR A 3 -23.28 -19.79 -18.78
CA THR A 3 -21.86 -19.66 -18.44
C THR A 3 -21.76 -19.09 -17.03
N ALA A 4 -21.61 -19.98 -16.04
CA ALA A 4 -21.33 -19.58 -14.67
C ALA A 4 -19.95 -18.92 -14.64
N ILE A 5 -19.93 -17.60 -14.41
CA ILE A 5 -18.74 -16.87 -14.01
C ILE A 5 -18.21 -17.57 -12.75
N PRO A 6 -16.91 -17.88 -12.63
CA PRO A 6 -16.38 -18.45 -11.40
C PRO A 6 -16.66 -17.47 -10.27
N CYS A 7 -17.63 -17.78 -9.41
CA CYS A 7 -17.84 -16.99 -8.20
C CYS A 7 -16.66 -17.26 -7.28
N HIS A 8 -15.64 -16.40 -7.36
CA HIS A 8 -14.50 -16.51 -6.46
C HIS A 8 -15.03 -16.46 -5.01
N ARG A 9 -14.67 -17.46 -4.21
CA ARG A 9 -15.05 -17.53 -2.79
C ARG A 9 -14.24 -16.57 -1.91
N CYS A 10 -13.35 -15.77 -2.49
CA CYS A 10 -12.47 -14.81 -1.85
C CYS A 10 -11.95 -13.79 -2.89
N PRO A 11 -11.48 -12.60 -2.48
CA PRO A 11 -10.88 -11.65 -3.40
C PRO A 11 -9.66 -12.24 -4.10
N PRO A 12 -9.52 -12.04 -5.43
CA PRO A 12 -8.28 -12.37 -6.15
C PRO A 12 -7.04 -11.69 -5.56
N ALA A 13 -5.87 -12.28 -5.83
CA ALA A 13 -4.58 -11.68 -5.51
C ALA A 13 -4.47 -10.27 -6.11
N ARG A 14 -4.02 -9.31 -5.31
CA ARG A 14 -4.01 -7.89 -5.65
C ARG A 14 -2.97 -7.13 -4.86
N SER A 15 -2.32 -6.16 -5.49
CA SER A 15 -1.33 -5.29 -4.86
C SER A 15 -1.88 -3.88 -4.67
N GLY A 16 -1.38 -3.16 -3.66
CA GLY A 16 -1.77 -1.78 -3.40
C GLY A 16 -3.23 -1.58 -2.97
N HIS A 17 -3.95 -2.65 -2.62
CA HIS A 17 -5.28 -2.58 -2.01
C HIS A 17 -5.20 -2.04 -0.58
N ARG A 18 -6.33 -1.66 -0.01
CA ARG A 18 -6.42 -1.31 1.42
C ARG A 18 -7.43 -2.19 2.13
N CYS A 19 -7.20 -2.37 3.42
CA CYS A 19 -8.13 -3.05 4.29
C CYS A 19 -8.36 -2.28 5.58
N VAL A 20 -9.56 -2.41 6.13
CA VAL A 20 -9.98 -1.87 7.43
C VAL A 20 -10.97 -2.84 8.06
N ALA A 21 -11.05 -2.88 9.38
CA ALA A 21 -11.96 -3.78 10.08
C ALA A 21 -12.86 -3.02 11.07
N ASP A 22 -14.09 -3.52 11.23
CA ASP A 22 -14.89 -3.31 12.44
C ASP A 22 -14.80 -4.55 13.34
N ASN A 23 -15.63 -4.63 14.37
CA ASN A 23 -15.63 -5.73 15.32
C ASN A 23 -16.09 -7.08 14.72
N SER A 24 -16.72 -7.08 13.55
CA SER A 24 -17.37 -8.24 12.94
C SER A 24 -16.85 -8.57 11.55
N ASN A 25 -16.25 -7.60 10.85
CA ASN A 25 -15.90 -7.72 9.45
C ASN A 25 -14.57 -7.04 9.13
N LEU A 26 -13.81 -7.66 8.23
CA LEU A 26 -12.72 -7.05 7.48
C LEU A 26 -13.25 -6.62 6.10
N TYR A 27 -12.99 -5.38 5.72
CA TYR A 27 -13.30 -4.82 4.42
C TYR A 27 -12.01 -4.70 3.60
N VAL A 28 -12.05 -5.11 2.33
CA VAL A 28 -10.94 -5.01 1.38
C VAL A 28 -11.43 -4.27 0.14
N PHE A 29 -10.71 -3.23 -0.25
CA PHE A 29 -11.09 -2.38 -1.38
C PHE A 29 -9.90 -2.02 -2.26
N GLY A 30 -10.16 -1.94 -3.56
CA GLY A 30 -9.16 -1.55 -4.55
C GLY A 30 -8.11 -2.64 -4.78
N GLY A 31 -6.96 -2.16 -5.26
CA GLY A 31 -5.81 -2.93 -5.67
C GLY A 31 -5.74 -3.10 -7.18
N TYR A 32 -4.63 -3.65 -7.65
CA TYR A 32 -4.40 -3.99 -9.04
C TYR A 32 -3.76 -5.37 -9.17
N ASN A 33 -3.97 -6.03 -10.31
CA ASN A 33 -3.24 -7.23 -10.69
C ASN A 33 -3.24 -7.38 -12.23
N PRO A 34 -2.09 -7.18 -12.90
CA PRO A 34 -1.97 -7.29 -14.35
C PRO A 34 -1.95 -8.74 -14.85
N ASP A 35 -1.77 -9.72 -13.95
CA ASP A 35 -1.81 -11.15 -14.28
C ASP A 35 -3.21 -11.75 -14.04
N TYR A 36 -4.15 -10.94 -13.54
CA TYR A 36 -5.54 -11.38 -13.38
C TYR A 36 -6.18 -11.45 -14.75
N ASP A 37 -6.46 -12.67 -15.21
CA ASP A 37 -7.03 -12.95 -16.52
C ASP A 37 -8.22 -12.02 -16.80
N GLU A 38 -8.35 -11.57 -18.06
CA GLU A 38 -9.33 -10.62 -18.63
C GLU A 38 -10.79 -11.12 -18.49
N SER A 39 -11.13 -11.81 -17.43
CA SER A 39 -12.44 -12.38 -17.09
C SER A 39 -13.56 -11.34 -16.95
N GLY A 40 -13.25 -10.04 -17.06
CA GLY A 40 -14.23 -8.98 -17.31
C GLY A 40 -14.51 -8.70 -18.80
N GLY A 41 -13.88 -9.44 -19.71
CA GLY A 41 -13.87 -9.21 -21.15
C GLY A 41 -13.19 -7.91 -21.55
N SER A 42 -13.21 -7.62 -22.85
CA SER A 42 -12.80 -6.34 -23.46
C SER A 42 -13.59 -5.11 -22.97
N GLU A 43 -14.53 -5.30 -22.04
CA GLU A 43 -15.43 -4.27 -21.48
C GLU A 43 -15.03 -3.85 -20.05
N ASN A 44 -14.03 -4.49 -19.42
CA ASN A 44 -13.53 -4.03 -18.12
C ASN A 44 -12.66 -2.78 -18.27
N GLU A 45 -13.30 -1.62 -18.38
CA GLU A 45 -12.64 -0.31 -18.47
C GLU A 45 -11.67 -0.04 -17.31
N ASP A 46 -11.86 -0.71 -16.17
CA ASP A 46 -11.05 -0.51 -14.98
C ASP A 46 -9.83 -1.45 -14.93
N TYR A 47 -9.69 -2.43 -15.83
CA TYR A 47 -8.55 -3.36 -15.85
C TYR A 47 -7.20 -2.62 -15.97
N PRO A 48 -6.16 -2.96 -15.16
CA PRO A 48 -6.07 -4.08 -14.22
C PRO A 48 -6.42 -3.74 -12.75
N LEU A 49 -7.24 -2.73 -12.50
CA LEU A 49 -7.69 -2.32 -11.17
C LEU A 49 -8.93 -3.10 -10.72
N PHE A 50 -9.03 -3.33 -9.41
CA PHE A 50 -10.18 -3.97 -8.79
C PHE A 50 -11.17 -2.93 -8.24
N ARG A 51 -12.24 -2.68 -8.99
CA ARG A 51 -13.30 -1.74 -8.60
C ARG A 51 -14.44 -2.44 -7.86
N GLU A 52 -14.11 -3.06 -6.74
CA GLU A 52 -15.02 -3.89 -5.96
C GLU A 52 -14.71 -3.83 -4.47
N LEU A 53 -15.75 -3.96 -3.64
CA LEU A 53 -15.65 -4.02 -2.19
C LEU A 53 -15.87 -5.45 -1.71
N TRP A 54 -14.90 -6.02 -1.03
CA TRP A 54 -15.01 -7.33 -0.37
C TRP A 54 -15.20 -7.17 1.13
N ARG A 55 -15.97 -8.07 1.71
CA ARG A 55 -16.18 -8.19 3.15
C ARG A 55 -15.95 -9.62 3.60
N TYR A 56 -15.04 -9.81 4.53
CA TYR A 56 -14.85 -11.05 5.26
C TYR A 56 -15.51 -10.93 6.63
N ASN A 57 -16.39 -11.86 6.99
CA ASN A 57 -17.02 -11.89 8.30
C ASN A 57 -16.25 -12.85 9.23
N PHE A 58 -15.82 -12.35 10.40
CA PHE A 58 -15.00 -13.11 11.34
C PHE A 58 -15.76 -14.27 11.99
N ALA A 59 -17.07 -14.11 12.23
CA ALA A 59 -17.86 -15.11 12.93
C ALA A 59 -18.22 -16.30 12.02
N THR A 60 -18.51 -16.03 10.75
CA THR A 60 -18.90 -17.07 9.78
C THR A 60 -17.73 -17.60 8.95
N ASP A 61 -16.55 -16.98 9.03
CA ASP A 61 -15.36 -17.34 8.24
C ASP A 61 -15.65 -17.36 6.72
N THR A 62 -16.30 -16.29 6.24
CA THR A 62 -16.70 -16.22 4.82
C THR A 62 -16.46 -14.86 4.21
N TRP A 63 -15.95 -14.88 2.98
CA TRP A 63 -15.88 -13.71 2.12
C TRP A 63 -17.19 -13.50 1.35
N HIS A 64 -17.52 -12.24 1.16
CA HIS A 64 -18.64 -11.79 0.34
C HIS A 64 -18.19 -10.58 -0.47
N GLN A 65 -18.32 -10.66 -1.79
CA GLN A 65 -18.22 -9.49 -2.64
C GLN A 65 -19.50 -8.65 -2.43
N MET A 66 -19.34 -7.42 -1.96
CA MET A 66 -20.45 -6.53 -1.72
C MET A 66 -20.84 -5.82 -3.01
N GLY A 67 -22.02 -6.13 -3.55
CA GLY A 67 -22.65 -5.29 -4.56
C GLY A 67 -22.89 -3.89 -3.98
N THR A 68 -22.26 -2.87 -4.57
CA THR A 68 -22.38 -1.47 -4.15
C THR A 68 -22.69 -0.58 -5.34
N GLU A 69 -23.37 0.53 -5.08
CA GLU A 69 -23.82 1.47 -6.11
C GLU A 69 -23.27 2.88 -5.87
N GLY A 70 -23.39 3.76 -6.85
CA GLY A 70 -23.07 5.18 -6.73
C GLY A 70 -21.65 5.55 -7.18
N TYR A 71 -21.10 6.62 -6.60
CA TYR A 71 -19.87 7.27 -7.08
C TYR A 71 -18.60 6.63 -6.49
N MET A 72 -18.29 5.41 -6.94
CA MET A 72 -17.07 4.70 -6.55
C MET A 72 -15.82 5.33 -7.21
N PRO A 73 -14.68 5.46 -6.49
CA PRO A 73 -13.44 6.01 -7.06
C PRO A 73 -12.92 5.20 -8.25
N ARG A 74 -12.02 5.82 -9.03
CA ARG A 74 -11.29 5.17 -10.15
C ARG A 74 -9.81 4.96 -9.83
N GLU A 75 -9.27 5.69 -8.87
CA GLU A 75 -7.86 5.65 -8.47
C GLU A 75 -7.61 4.57 -7.40
N LEU A 76 -7.72 3.32 -7.85
CA LEU A 76 -7.92 2.16 -7.00
C LEU A 76 -6.62 1.50 -6.51
N ALA A 77 -5.43 2.00 -6.84
CA ALA A 77 -4.17 1.47 -6.34
C ALA A 77 -3.45 2.47 -5.42
N SER A 78 -2.87 1.98 -4.31
CA SER A 78 -2.13 2.81 -3.33
C SER A 78 -2.92 4.00 -2.77
N MET A 79 -4.24 3.88 -2.65
CA MET A 79 -5.12 4.82 -1.95
C MET A 79 -4.96 4.69 -0.42
N SER A 80 -5.59 5.57 0.33
CA SER A 80 -5.79 5.39 1.78
C SER A 80 -7.25 5.08 2.08
N LEU A 81 -7.48 4.31 3.13
CA LEU A 81 -8.82 3.86 3.55
C LEU A 81 -8.92 3.94 5.07
N CYS A 82 -9.97 4.56 5.59
CA CYS A 82 -10.33 4.55 7.00
C CYS A 82 -11.80 4.17 7.19
N LEU A 83 -12.13 3.57 8.33
CA LEU A 83 -13.51 3.28 8.72
C LEU A 83 -13.94 4.25 9.82
N HIS A 84 -15.11 4.87 9.66
CA HIS A 84 -15.73 5.74 10.67
C HIS A 84 -17.22 5.44 10.81
N GLY A 85 -17.58 4.76 11.90
CA GLY A 85 -18.91 4.18 12.04
C GLY A 85 -19.18 3.18 10.90
N ASN A 86 -20.24 3.42 10.12
CA ASN A 86 -20.58 2.61 8.95
C ASN A 86 -20.02 3.16 7.64
N ASN A 87 -19.11 4.13 7.67
CA ASN A 87 -18.61 4.82 6.49
C ASN A 87 -17.14 4.47 6.24
N LEU A 88 -16.87 3.88 5.09
CA LEU A 88 -15.51 3.74 4.55
C LEU A 88 -15.15 5.04 3.84
N LEU A 89 -14.10 5.71 4.29
CA LEU A 89 -13.56 6.91 3.66
C LEU A 89 -12.32 6.53 2.85
N VAL A 90 -12.34 6.81 1.55
CA VAL A 90 -11.23 6.58 0.62
C VAL A 90 -10.70 7.93 0.14
N PHE A 91 -9.39 8.07 0.13
CA PHE A 91 -8.71 9.26 -0.36
C PHE A 91 -7.46 8.92 -1.17
N GLY A 92 -7.18 9.73 -2.17
CA GLY A 92 -6.00 9.63 -3.02
C GLY A 92 -5.95 8.34 -3.82
N GLY A 93 -4.73 7.90 -4.13
CA GLY A 93 -4.50 6.71 -4.93
C GLY A 93 -4.23 7.05 -6.39
N THR A 94 -3.93 6.02 -7.16
CA THR A 94 -3.60 6.12 -8.58
C THR A 94 -4.44 5.15 -9.41
N GLY A 95 -4.92 5.66 -10.54
CA GLY A 95 -5.60 4.94 -11.60
C GLY A 95 -4.65 4.67 -12.77
N ILE A 96 -5.21 4.37 -13.94
CA ILE A 96 -4.43 4.14 -15.16
C ILE A 96 -4.42 5.42 -16.01
N PRO A 97 -3.26 5.84 -16.56
CA PRO A 97 -1.92 5.32 -16.32
C PRO A 97 -1.41 5.59 -14.89
N PHE A 98 -0.74 4.60 -14.30
CA PHE A 98 -0.25 4.67 -12.92
C PHE A 98 0.78 5.79 -12.73
N GLY A 99 0.66 6.50 -11.62
CA GLY A 99 1.46 7.68 -11.27
C GLY A 99 1.05 8.96 -11.99
N GLU A 100 0.23 8.89 -13.04
CA GLU A 100 -0.23 10.04 -13.81
C GLU A 100 -1.71 10.38 -13.50
N SER A 101 -2.55 9.36 -13.37
CA SER A 101 -3.97 9.50 -13.03
C SER A 101 -4.17 9.39 -11.52
N ASN A 102 -3.93 10.48 -10.78
CA ASN A 102 -3.99 10.48 -9.32
C ASN A 102 -5.23 11.21 -8.76
N GLY A 103 -5.75 10.71 -7.64
CA GLY A 103 -6.94 11.24 -6.98
C GLY A 103 -6.61 12.25 -5.88
N ASN A 104 -7.53 13.18 -5.60
CA ASN A 104 -7.56 13.95 -4.35
C ASN A 104 -8.97 14.25 -3.86
N ASP A 105 -9.91 13.42 -4.29
CA ASP A 105 -11.30 13.46 -3.87
C ASP A 105 -11.51 12.49 -2.69
N VAL A 106 -12.46 12.82 -1.81
CA VAL A 106 -12.84 11.95 -0.69
C VAL A 106 -14.10 11.20 -1.10
N HIS A 107 -13.97 9.88 -1.26
CA HIS A 107 -15.10 9.00 -1.52
C HIS A 107 -15.56 8.35 -0.22
N VAL A 108 -16.88 8.23 -0.05
CA VAL A 108 -17.48 7.64 1.15
C VAL A 108 -18.41 6.51 0.74
N CYS A 109 -18.14 5.29 1.20
CA CYS A 109 -19.08 4.18 1.10
C CYS A 109 -19.75 3.93 2.44
N ASN A 110 -21.07 4.09 2.50
CA ASN A 110 -21.81 3.60 3.65
C ASN A 110 -22.03 2.09 3.50
N VAL A 111 -21.41 1.26 4.34
CA VAL A 111 -21.48 -0.22 4.21
C VAL A 111 -22.85 -0.80 4.55
N LYS A 112 -23.67 -0.08 5.32
CA LYS A 112 -25.06 -0.49 5.64
C LYS A 112 -25.97 -0.29 4.43
N TYR A 113 -25.84 0.84 3.75
CA TYR A 113 -26.64 1.17 2.56
C TYR A 113 -26.00 0.73 1.25
N LYS A 114 -24.76 0.22 1.30
CA LYS A 114 -23.97 -0.24 0.14
C LYS A 114 -23.86 0.81 -0.97
N ARG A 115 -23.70 2.07 -0.59
CA ARG A 115 -23.72 3.19 -1.52
C ARG A 115 -22.51 4.09 -1.35
N TRP A 116 -21.85 4.37 -2.46
CA TRP A 116 -20.76 5.32 -2.61
C TRP A 116 -21.29 6.72 -2.93
N ALA A 117 -20.68 7.71 -2.32
CA ALA A 117 -20.89 9.11 -2.63
C ALA A 117 -19.55 9.86 -2.64
N LEU A 118 -19.49 10.93 -3.43
CA LEU A 118 -18.42 11.91 -3.36
C LEU A 118 -18.71 12.87 -2.20
N LEU A 119 -17.78 13.01 -1.27
CA LEU A 119 -17.86 14.00 -0.21
C LEU A 119 -17.38 15.35 -0.76
N SER A 120 -18.31 16.29 -0.94
CA SER A 120 -17.96 17.65 -1.34
C SER A 120 -17.24 18.36 -0.20
N CYS A 121 -15.95 18.63 -0.40
CA CYS A 121 -15.09 19.33 0.56
C CYS A 121 -14.63 20.67 -0.04
N ARG A 122 -14.41 21.66 0.84
CA ARG A 122 -13.83 22.97 0.50
C ARG A 122 -12.45 23.14 1.16
N GLY A 123 -11.83 24.30 0.97
CA GLY A 123 -10.56 24.65 1.59
C GLY A 123 -9.34 24.16 0.79
N LYS A 124 -8.17 24.12 1.44
CA LYS A 124 -6.91 23.78 0.80
C LYS A 124 -6.70 22.27 0.77
N LYS A 125 -7.22 21.62 -0.27
CA LYS A 125 -7.08 20.16 -0.45
C LYS A 125 -5.64 19.75 -0.75
N PRO A 126 -5.24 18.51 -0.37
CA PRO A 126 -3.96 17.96 -0.81
C PRO A 126 -3.86 17.89 -2.33
N ASN A 127 -2.63 17.83 -2.83
CA ASN A 127 -2.37 17.54 -4.24
C ASN A 127 -2.90 16.15 -4.63
N ARG A 128 -3.05 15.91 -5.93
CA ARG A 128 -3.37 14.58 -6.47
C ARG A 128 -2.19 13.63 -6.26
N ILE A 129 -2.32 12.72 -5.30
CA ILE A 129 -1.22 11.88 -4.80
C ILE A 129 -1.67 10.44 -4.55
N TYR A 130 -0.69 9.54 -4.49
CA TYR A 130 -0.87 8.15 -4.05
C TYR A 130 0.21 7.75 -3.03
N GLY A 131 -0.04 6.65 -2.32
CA GLY A 131 0.87 6.11 -1.31
C GLY A 131 0.95 6.96 -0.04
N GLN A 132 0.00 7.87 0.18
CA GLN A 132 -0.18 8.58 1.44
C GLN A 132 -0.76 7.68 2.54
N ALA A 133 -0.57 8.08 3.79
CA ALA A 133 -1.23 7.46 4.93
C ALA A 133 -2.29 8.38 5.52
N MET A 134 -3.28 7.79 6.18
CA MET A 134 -4.47 8.49 6.64
C MET A 134 -5.00 7.90 7.94
N ALA A 135 -5.50 8.76 8.82
CA ALA A 135 -6.17 8.36 10.06
C ALA A 135 -7.31 9.32 10.43
N ILE A 136 -8.27 8.84 11.20
CA ILE A 136 -9.37 9.66 11.73
C ILE A 136 -9.18 9.84 13.23
N ILE A 137 -9.05 11.08 13.67
CA ILE A 137 -8.80 11.44 15.07
C ILE A 137 -9.76 12.58 15.43
N ASN A 138 -10.56 12.38 16.47
CA ASN A 138 -11.49 13.39 17.01
C ASN A 138 -12.37 14.05 15.93
N GLY A 139 -12.95 13.24 15.03
CA GLY A 139 -13.84 13.72 13.96
C GLY A 139 -13.12 14.43 12.79
N CYS A 140 -11.79 14.39 12.76
CA CYS A 140 -10.99 14.96 11.68
C CYS A 140 -10.18 13.87 10.97
N LEU A 141 -10.11 13.94 9.66
CA LEU A 141 -9.29 13.08 8.82
C LEU A 141 -7.93 13.75 8.60
N TYR A 142 -6.86 13.05 8.97
CA TYR A 142 -5.48 13.50 8.79
C TYR A 142 -4.85 12.70 7.66
N VAL A 143 -4.17 13.38 6.73
CA VAL A 143 -3.47 12.78 5.59
C VAL A 143 -2.05 13.31 5.56
N PHE A 144 -1.07 12.41 5.53
CA PHE A 144 0.34 12.76 5.49
C PHE A 144 1.06 12.10 4.30
N GLY A 145 1.99 12.86 3.73
CA GLY A 145 2.94 12.38 2.72
C GLY A 145 2.27 11.89 1.44
N GLY A 146 2.91 10.94 0.76
CA GLY A 146 2.52 10.45 -0.55
C GLY A 146 3.37 11.03 -1.68
N THR A 147 3.05 10.68 -2.92
CA THR A 147 3.78 11.13 -4.10
C THR A 147 2.87 11.45 -5.27
N THR A 148 3.29 12.41 -6.09
CA THR A 148 2.67 12.67 -7.41
C THR A 148 3.20 11.75 -8.51
N GLY A 149 4.10 10.82 -8.18
CA GLY A 149 4.88 10.01 -9.12
C GLY A 149 6.26 10.60 -9.43
N TYR A 150 6.43 11.91 -9.22
CA TYR A 150 7.68 12.64 -9.45
C TYR A 150 8.21 13.32 -8.18
N ILE A 151 7.29 13.82 -7.34
CA ILE A 151 7.62 14.58 -6.13
C ILE A 151 6.97 13.87 -4.94
N TYR A 152 7.78 13.58 -3.93
CA TYR A 152 7.33 13.08 -2.65
C TYR A 152 6.97 14.26 -1.73
N SER A 153 5.91 14.10 -0.95
CA SER A 153 5.40 15.16 -0.06
C SER A 153 5.74 14.88 1.41
N THR A 154 5.88 15.95 2.19
CA THR A 154 5.92 15.98 3.65
C THR A 154 4.69 16.72 4.23
N ASP A 155 3.71 17.05 3.39
CA ASP A 155 2.58 17.85 3.81
C ASP A 155 1.65 17.05 4.72
N LEU A 156 1.23 17.67 5.81
CA LEU A 156 0.17 17.19 6.68
C LEU A 156 -1.10 18.01 6.43
N HIS A 157 -2.17 17.35 6.02
CA HIS A 157 -3.47 17.96 5.81
C HIS A 157 -4.49 17.41 6.80
N LYS A 158 -5.41 18.26 7.22
CA LYS A 158 -6.53 17.96 8.09
C LYS A 158 -7.84 18.31 7.38
N LEU A 159 -8.78 17.39 7.34
CA LEU A 159 -10.17 17.62 6.95
C LEU A 159 -11.06 17.47 8.18
N ASP A 160 -11.73 18.55 8.56
CA ASP A 160 -12.81 18.46 9.54
C ASP A 160 -14.04 17.81 8.87
N LEU A 161 -14.50 16.67 9.39
CA LEU A 161 -15.59 15.90 8.76
C LEU A 161 -16.97 16.52 8.97
N ASN A 162 -17.13 17.40 9.97
CA ASN A 162 -18.37 18.12 10.21
C ASN A 162 -18.51 19.30 9.25
N THR A 163 -17.46 20.13 9.17
CA THR A 163 -17.47 21.33 8.33
C THR A 163 -17.10 21.03 6.88
N ARG A 164 -16.46 19.90 6.61
CA ARG A 164 -15.94 19.47 5.29
C ARG A 164 -14.92 20.44 4.72
N GLU A 165 -14.06 20.96 5.58
CA GLU A 165 -13.03 21.93 5.22
C GLU A 165 -11.63 21.35 5.41
N TRP A 166 -10.85 21.39 4.32
CA TRP A 166 -9.44 21.05 4.30
C TRP A 166 -8.57 22.22 4.74
N ILE A 167 -7.61 21.92 5.60
CA ILE A 167 -6.57 22.82 6.06
C ILE A 167 -5.23 22.09 5.93
N GLN A 168 -4.24 22.73 5.31
CA GLN A 168 -2.85 22.27 5.40
C GLN A 168 -2.28 22.74 6.73
N LEU A 169 -1.85 21.80 7.57
CA LEU A 169 -1.19 22.11 8.81
C LEU A 169 0.23 22.59 8.51
N LYS A 170 0.63 23.65 9.21
CA LYS A 170 1.99 24.21 9.15
C LYS A 170 2.63 23.97 10.51
N PRO A 171 3.47 22.94 10.65
CA PRO A 171 4.13 22.65 11.91
C PRO A 171 4.99 23.82 12.37
N ASN A 172 5.12 24.01 13.69
CA ASN A 172 5.92 25.06 14.31
C ASN A 172 7.42 24.70 14.40
N ASN A 173 7.85 23.64 13.71
CA ASN A 173 9.21 23.13 13.73
C ASN A 173 10.19 24.01 12.94
N MET A 174 11.47 23.91 13.32
CA MET A 174 12.57 24.28 12.43
C MET A 174 12.63 23.29 11.26
N SER A 175 13.18 23.70 10.11
CA SER A 175 13.21 22.85 8.92
C SER A 175 13.98 21.53 9.11
N CYS A 176 14.92 21.48 10.05
CA CYS A 176 15.70 20.28 10.37
C CYS A 176 14.92 19.21 11.17
N ASP A 177 13.78 19.57 11.76
CA ASP A 177 12.99 18.68 12.62
C ASP A 177 11.75 18.13 11.90
N MET A 178 11.64 18.39 10.59
CA MET A 178 10.56 17.91 9.75
C MET A 178 10.84 16.48 9.29
N PRO A 179 9.79 15.62 9.21
CA PRO A 179 9.94 14.30 8.62
C PRO A 179 10.36 14.39 7.16
N GLU A 180 11.10 13.38 6.70
CA GLU A 180 11.48 13.24 5.30
C GLU A 180 10.29 12.85 4.44
N GLU A 181 10.36 13.26 3.17
CA GLU A 181 9.37 12.96 2.16
C GLU A 181 9.24 11.46 1.93
N ARG A 182 7.99 10.96 1.87
CA ARG A 182 7.76 9.51 1.79
C ARG A 182 6.41 9.12 1.24
N TYR A 183 6.35 7.92 0.67
CA TYR A 183 5.13 7.23 0.28
C TYR A 183 5.18 5.76 0.75
N ARG A 184 4.03 5.07 0.74
CA ARG A 184 3.85 3.68 1.23
C ARG A 184 4.26 3.50 2.70
N HIS A 185 4.11 4.56 3.49
CA HIS A 185 4.22 4.51 4.95
C HIS A 185 2.84 4.23 5.55
N GLU A 186 2.80 3.94 6.85
CA GLU A 186 1.56 3.78 7.62
C GLU A 186 1.47 4.83 8.72
N ILE A 187 0.25 5.09 9.18
CA ILE A 187 -0.03 5.98 10.31
C ILE A 187 -0.66 5.20 11.46
N ALA A 188 -0.21 5.49 12.67
CA ALA A 188 -0.87 5.13 13.92
C ALA A 188 -1.10 6.39 14.78
N HIS A 189 -1.97 6.32 15.78
CA HIS A 189 -2.17 7.44 16.71
C HIS A 189 -2.58 6.97 18.10
N ASP A 190 -2.26 7.76 19.12
CA ASP A 190 -2.71 7.59 20.52
C ASP A 190 -3.80 8.60 20.91
N GLY A 191 -4.24 9.44 19.97
CA GLY A 191 -5.21 10.52 20.18
C GLY A 191 -4.57 11.88 20.49
N GLN A 192 -3.30 11.91 20.88
CA GLN A 192 -2.50 13.14 21.08
C GLN A 192 -1.46 13.30 19.96
N ARG A 193 -0.93 12.19 19.46
CA ARG A 193 0.14 12.11 18.47
C ARG A 193 -0.27 11.29 17.26
N ILE A 194 0.25 11.67 16.10
CA ILE A 194 0.21 10.90 14.85
C ILE A 194 1.60 10.34 14.59
N TYR A 195 1.76 9.03 14.62
CA TYR A 195 3.02 8.34 14.34
C TYR A 195 3.11 7.96 12.88
N ILE A 196 4.27 8.22 12.26
CA ILE A 196 4.58 7.85 10.88
C ILE A 196 5.52 6.65 10.89
N LEU A 197 5.08 5.55 10.27
CA LEU A 197 5.77 4.27 10.34
C LEU A 197 6.24 3.86 8.94
N GLY A 198 7.55 3.68 8.79
CA GLY A 198 8.17 3.15 7.58
C GLY A 198 7.97 4.03 6.35
N GLY A 199 7.77 3.38 5.21
CA GLY A 199 7.76 3.99 3.88
C GLY A 199 9.15 4.46 3.44
N GLY A 200 9.17 5.22 2.34
CA GLY A 200 10.41 5.61 1.71
C GLY A 200 10.19 6.48 0.48
N THR A 201 11.21 6.58 -0.34
CA THR A 201 11.17 7.08 -1.72
C THR A 201 11.40 5.93 -2.69
N SER A 202 11.60 6.19 -3.97
CA SER A 202 11.99 5.15 -4.93
C SER A 202 13.43 4.67 -4.77
N TRP A 203 14.25 5.36 -3.98
CA TRP A 203 15.68 5.04 -3.79
C TRP A 203 16.05 4.74 -2.32
N THR A 204 15.19 5.07 -1.37
CA THR A 204 15.45 4.86 0.06
C THR A 204 14.22 4.24 0.73
N ALA A 205 14.43 3.21 1.55
CA ALA A 205 13.44 2.75 2.52
C ALA A 205 13.89 3.17 3.92
N TYR A 206 13.00 3.76 4.71
CA TYR A 206 13.33 4.24 6.05
C TYR A 206 13.22 3.12 7.09
N SER A 207 14.17 3.06 8.01
CA SER A 207 14.14 2.10 9.12
C SER A 207 13.08 2.49 10.15
N LEU A 208 12.80 1.57 11.08
CA LEU A 208 11.89 1.80 12.19
C LEU A 208 12.63 2.14 13.49
N ASP A 209 13.96 2.28 13.48
CA ASP A 209 14.76 2.60 14.67
C ASP A 209 14.42 4.00 15.21
N LYS A 210 14.02 4.89 14.30
CA LYS A 210 13.54 6.23 14.58
C LYS A 210 12.29 6.48 13.77
N ILE A 211 11.27 7.01 14.43
CA ILE A 211 9.99 7.34 13.81
C ILE A 211 9.64 8.79 14.12
N HIS A 212 8.88 9.42 13.23
CA HIS A 212 8.36 10.77 13.46
C HIS A 212 6.97 10.68 14.09
N ALA A 213 6.72 11.53 15.08
CA ALA A 213 5.40 11.71 15.66
C ALA A 213 4.98 13.18 15.58
N TYR A 214 3.75 13.44 15.19
CA TYR A 214 3.17 14.78 15.16
C TYR A 214 2.30 15.01 16.39
N ASN A 215 2.69 15.93 17.25
CA ASN A 215 1.92 16.32 18.41
C ASN A 215 0.81 17.31 17.99
N LEU A 216 -0.44 16.90 18.22
CA LEU A 216 -1.64 17.64 17.83
C LEU A 216 -1.90 18.88 18.69
N GLU A 217 -1.38 18.91 19.93
CA GLU A 217 -1.53 20.04 20.85
C GLU A 217 -0.51 21.14 20.56
N THR A 218 0.77 20.77 20.44
CA THR A 218 1.85 21.74 20.20
C THR A 218 2.01 22.11 18.73
N ASN A 219 1.37 21.35 17.83
CA ASN A 219 1.49 21.52 16.38
C ASN A 219 2.96 21.39 15.94
N THR A 220 3.66 20.36 16.45
CA THR A 220 5.08 20.09 16.16
C THR A 220 5.34 18.61 15.91
N TRP A 221 6.31 18.33 15.05
CA TRP A 221 6.97 17.04 14.90
C TRP A 221 7.99 16.79 16.01
N GLU A 222 8.15 15.54 16.40
CA GLU A 222 9.19 15.03 17.28
C GLU A 222 9.74 13.72 16.69
N GLU A 223 11.04 13.49 16.86
CA GLU A 223 11.69 12.22 16.53
C GLU A 223 11.68 11.31 17.77
N ILE A 224 11.17 10.10 17.61
CA ILE A 224 11.11 9.10 18.67
C ILE A 224 12.01 7.94 18.27
N THR A 225 13.01 7.65 19.11
CA THR A 225 13.80 6.43 19.00
C THR A 225 12.96 5.25 19.49
N THR A 226 12.77 4.25 18.63
CA THR A 226 12.06 3.03 19.01
C THR A 226 12.98 2.11 19.79
N LYS A 227 12.37 1.22 20.58
CA LYS A 227 13.11 0.23 21.37
C LYS A 227 12.93 -1.13 20.72
N PRO A 228 14.00 -1.91 20.53
CA PRO A 228 13.87 -3.28 20.08
C PRO A 228 13.08 -4.10 21.11
N HIS A 229 12.45 -5.16 20.64
CA HIS A 229 11.68 -6.04 21.51
C HIS A 229 12.62 -6.75 22.51
N GLU A 230 12.35 -6.63 23.81
CA GLU A 230 13.24 -7.07 24.90
C GLU A 230 13.74 -8.52 24.78
N LYS A 231 12.89 -9.44 24.29
CA LYS A 231 13.23 -10.87 24.15
C LYS A 231 13.93 -11.25 22.85
N ILE A 232 13.75 -10.46 21.80
CA ILE A 232 14.36 -10.71 20.48
C ILE A 232 15.69 -9.95 20.38
N GLY A 233 15.90 -8.97 21.29
CA GLY A 233 17.07 -8.12 21.32
C GLY A 233 17.13 -7.20 20.11
N ASP A 234 18.12 -6.31 20.11
CA ASP A 234 18.62 -5.74 18.87
C ASP A 234 19.17 -6.92 18.07
N SER A 235 18.37 -7.49 17.15
CA SER A 235 18.84 -8.52 16.22
C SER A 235 19.82 -7.80 15.30
N GLY A 236 21.03 -7.60 15.80
CA GLY A 236 21.97 -6.61 15.32
C GLY A 236 22.05 -6.68 13.81
N ARG A 237 21.84 -5.53 13.17
CA ARG A 237 22.06 -5.28 11.73
C ARG A 237 22.23 -6.58 10.94
N PHE A 238 21.14 -7.18 10.48
CA PHE A 238 21.25 -8.20 9.44
C PHE A 238 22.17 -7.62 8.36
N PRO A 239 23.35 -8.21 8.09
CA PRO A 239 24.35 -7.60 7.24
C PRO A 239 23.99 -7.89 5.79
N TRP A 240 22.80 -7.53 5.36
CA TRP A 240 22.51 -7.35 3.95
C TRP A 240 22.80 -5.89 3.64
N ASN A 241 24.08 -5.61 3.36
CA ASN A 241 24.41 -4.49 2.49
C ASN A 241 23.70 -4.76 1.15
N LEU A 242 22.49 -4.21 0.99
CA LEU A 242 21.78 -4.18 -0.29
C LEU A 242 22.52 -3.34 -1.35
N THR A 243 23.67 -2.76 -1.01
CA THR A 243 24.61 -2.12 -1.93
C THR A 243 25.52 -3.10 -2.69
N ALA A 244 25.49 -4.41 -2.40
CA ALA A 244 26.37 -5.39 -3.07
C ALA A 244 25.69 -6.24 -4.17
N ALA A 245 24.42 -6.01 -4.52
CA ALA A 245 23.70 -6.84 -5.50
C ALA A 245 23.72 -6.30 -6.95
N PHE A 246 24.50 -5.26 -7.25
CA PHE A 246 24.69 -4.76 -8.62
C PHE A 246 26.16 -4.81 -9.04
N HIS A 247 26.75 -6.02 -9.02
CA HIS A 247 27.98 -6.28 -9.76
C HIS A 247 27.64 -6.95 -11.11
N PRO A 248 28.12 -6.47 -12.27
CA PRO A 248 27.75 -6.99 -13.59
C PRO A 248 28.05 -8.49 -13.81
N ALA A 249 28.94 -9.07 -13.01
CA ALA A 249 29.39 -10.46 -13.17
C ALA A 249 28.43 -11.52 -12.60
N THR A 250 27.45 -11.15 -11.75
CA THR A 250 26.49 -12.10 -11.17
C THR A 250 25.25 -12.32 -12.05
N PHE A 251 25.08 -11.54 -13.12
CA PHE A 251 23.93 -11.60 -14.03
C PHE A 251 24.05 -12.75 -15.05
N GLU A 252 25.26 -13.06 -15.51
CA GLU A 252 25.50 -14.15 -16.48
C GLU A 252 25.32 -15.55 -15.87
N THR A 253 25.55 -15.72 -14.57
CA THR A 253 25.47 -17.04 -13.93
C THR A 253 24.03 -17.49 -13.66
N LEU A 254 23.07 -16.55 -13.60
CA LEU A 254 21.65 -16.82 -13.35
C LEU A 254 20.84 -17.12 -14.63
N GLN A 255 21.28 -16.64 -15.81
CA GLN A 255 20.62 -16.97 -17.08
C GLN A 255 20.69 -18.46 -17.44
N ASN A 256 21.73 -19.17 -17.00
CA ASN A 256 21.96 -20.58 -17.36
C ASN A 256 21.27 -21.62 -16.45
N LYS A 257 20.51 -21.18 -15.43
CA LYS A 257 19.83 -22.10 -14.49
C LYS A 257 18.30 -21.99 -14.46
N ILE A 258 17.71 -21.16 -15.31
CA ILE A 258 16.26 -20.97 -15.38
C ILE A 258 15.72 -21.62 -16.67
N PRO A 259 14.78 -22.57 -16.61
CA PRO A 259 14.19 -23.20 -17.79
C PRO A 259 13.55 -22.15 -18.73
N ALA A 260 13.76 -22.30 -20.04
CA ALA A 260 13.37 -21.35 -21.11
C ALA A 260 11.87 -20.94 -21.17
N ARG A 261 11.02 -21.56 -20.35
CA ARG A 261 9.60 -21.21 -20.19
C ARG A 261 9.33 -19.94 -19.37
N PHE A 262 10.36 -19.34 -18.77
CA PHE A 262 10.27 -18.04 -18.09
C PHE A 262 10.66 -16.83 -18.98
N PHE A 263 10.96 -17.05 -20.26
CA PHE A 263 11.37 -16.01 -21.21
C PHE A 263 10.31 -15.69 -22.27
N LEU A 264 9.09 -15.37 -21.86
CA LEU A 264 8.08 -14.76 -22.74
C LEU A 264 7.37 -13.67 -21.92
N PRO A 265 7.98 -12.48 -21.78
CA PRO A 265 7.65 -11.41 -22.72
C PRO A 265 8.85 -10.47 -22.98
N TRP A 266 9.71 -10.81 -23.95
CA TRP A 266 10.83 -9.94 -24.37
C TRP A 266 10.82 -9.61 -25.87
N ARG A 267 9.71 -9.86 -26.57
CA ARG A 267 9.57 -9.45 -27.98
C ARG A 267 8.88 -8.09 -28.04
N GLY A 268 9.68 -7.01 -28.04
CA GLY A 268 9.17 -5.67 -28.37
C GLY A 268 9.89 -4.48 -27.74
N ILE A 269 10.81 -4.67 -26.78
CA ILE A 269 11.49 -3.57 -26.10
C ILE A 269 12.57 -2.98 -27.04
N ARG A 270 12.41 -1.72 -27.43
CA ARG A 270 13.33 -1.04 -28.36
C ARG A 270 14.25 -0.01 -27.71
N ASN A 271 14.09 0.33 -26.42
CA ASN A 271 15.06 1.16 -25.68
C ASN A 271 14.97 1.08 -24.14
N LEU A 272 16.04 1.57 -23.50
CA LEU A 272 16.29 1.56 -22.06
C LEU A 272 15.27 2.36 -21.22
N LYS A 273 14.61 3.36 -21.83
CA LYS A 273 13.62 4.22 -21.15
C LYS A 273 12.30 3.49 -20.88
N GLN A 274 11.94 2.50 -21.70
CA GLN A 274 10.78 1.64 -21.44
C GLN A 274 11.05 0.61 -20.34
N LEU A 275 12.30 0.15 -20.22
CA LEU A 275 12.70 -0.84 -19.21
C LEU A 275 12.67 -0.26 -17.77
N LEU A 276 13.12 0.99 -17.61
CA LEU A 276 13.11 1.71 -16.32
C LEU A 276 11.69 2.06 -15.83
N LYS A 277 10.69 2.11 -16.72
CA LYS A 277 9.29 2.32 -16.33
C LYS A 277 8.65 1.05 -15.72
N ILE A 278 9.17 -0.14 -16.02
CA ILE A 278 8.58 -1.43 -15.57
C ILE A 278 9.18 -1.87 -14.24
N THR A 279 10.46 -1.60 -13.98
CA THR A 279 11.12 -1.96 -12.70
C THR A 279 10.61 -1.16 -11.50
N ALA A 280 9.93 -0.03 -11.71
CA ALA A 280 9.28 0.74 -10.64
C ALA A 280 7.98 0.13 -10.10
N PHE A 281 7.48 -0.98 -10.69
CA PHE A 281 6.15 -1.55 -10.40
C PHE A 281 6.14 -2.92 -9.70
N LEU A 282 7.28 -3.49 -9.33
CA LEU A 282 7.35 -4.77 -8.63
C LEU A 282 7.71 -4.58 -7.15
N PRO A 283 6.85 -4.94 -6.19
CA PRO A 283 7.27 -5.39 -4.88
C PRO A 283 7.39 -6.93 -4.84
N ASP A 284 8.50 -7.40 -4.29
CA ASP A 284 8.77 -8.72 -3.68
C ASP A 284 8.50 -10.01 -4.48
N ILE A 285 9.57 -10.54 -5.09
CA ILE A 285 9.80 -12.00 -5.22
C ILE A 285 10.86 -12.43 -4.18
N ALA A 286 10.68 -12.03 -2.92
CA ALA A 286 11.55 -12.44 -1.82
C ALA A 286 10.70 -12.81 -0.59
N GLY A 287 9.89 -13.86 -0.72
CA GLY A 287 9.02 -14.30 0.39
C GLY A 287 8.35 -15.66 0.24
N LYS A 288 8.79 -16.51 -0.70
CA LYS A 288 8.30 -17.90 -0.81
C LYS A 288 9.42 -18.88 -1.09
N GLN A 289 10.21 -19.16 -0.07
CA GLN A 289 10.87 -20.44 0.08
C GLN A 289 11.19 -20.66 1.56
N GLU A 290 10.23 -21.22 2.29
CA GLU A 290 10.50 -22.16 3.38
C GLU A 290 9.16 -22.73 3.89
N MET A 291 8.93 -24.01 3.63
CA MET A 291 8.22 -24.95 4.51
C MET A 291 8.26 -26.34 3.87
N LEU A 292 9.27 -27.14 4.22
CA LEU A 292 9.14 -28.59 4.26
C LEU A 292 9.78 -29.08 5.58
N PRO A 293 9.13 -30.00 6.31
CA PRO A 293 9.48 -30.31 7.69
C PRO A 293 10.73 -31.20 7.80
N ALA A 294 11.50 -30.96 8.85
CA ALA A 294 12.61 -31.80 9.28
C ALA A 294 12.08 -33.16 9.80
N SER A 295 12.44 -34.25 9.14
CA SER A 295 12.58 -35.56 9.80
C SER A 295 13.46 -36.52 9.00
N PHE A 296 14.27 -37.28 9.75
CA PHE A 296 15.06 -38.47 9.39
C PHE A 296 16.47 -38.30 8.79
N SER A 297 17.42 -38.39 9.72
CA SER A 297 18.83 -38.76 9.63
C SER A 297 19.12 -40.20 9.15
N ARG A 298 20.38 -40.41 8.72
CA ARG A 298 21.17 -41.65 8.44
C ARG A 298 21.19 -42.08 6.96
N GLY A 299 22.33 -42.32 6.30
CA GLY A 299 23.75 -42.26 6.69
C GLY A 299 24.67 -42.71 5.55
N ILE A 300 25.98 -42.78 5.84
CA ILE A 300 27.07 -43.49 5.12
C ILE A 300 27.56 -42.69 3.87
N LEU A 301 28.78 -42.12 3.78
CA LEU A 301 30.12 -42.66 4.05
C LEU A 301 31.12 -41.61 4.61
N GLN A 302 32.11 -42.18 5.28
CA GLN A 302 33.20 -41.64 6.11
C GLN A 302 34.49 -41.27 5.29
N PRO A 303 35.63 -40.88 5.91
CA PRO A 303 36.51 -39.82 5.41
C PRO A 303 37.95 -40.27 5.03
N LEU A 304 38.74 -39.26 4.65
CA LEU A 304 40.22 -39.16 4.64
C LEU A 304 41.02 -40.03 3.66
N GLY A 305 41.81 -39.32 2.84
CA GLY A 305 42.84 -39.78 1.91
C GLY A 305 43.30 -38.60 1.07
#